data_AF-A0A536I4K8-F1
#
_entry.id   AF-A0A536I4K8-F1
#
_cell.length_a   1.000
_cell.length_b   1.000
_cell.length_c   1.000
_cell.angle_alpha   90.00
_cell.angle_beta   90.00
_cell.angle_gamma   90.00
#
_symmetry.space_group_name_H-M   'P 1'
#
loop_
_entity.id
_entity.type
_entity.pdbx_description
1 polymer ?
#
loop_
_entity_poly.entity_id
_entity_poly.type
_entity_poly.pdbx_seq_one_letter_code
_entity_poly.pdbx_strand_id
1 'polypeptide(L)'
;MPRSNIARRYAQGIFQLAEAEHDLDGWRPEVAQLDALLQDDVLRAAFANPAVTTPRRMELAQRLAPELRAETQNLLRLLIEHRRTSEMPAVRREFERMADEAAGIVNVELTTAIDLGDAERRRYEQALADRLGKKVRMEYRHDPGLV
;
A
#
# COMPACT_ATOMS: atom_id res chain seq x y z
N MET A 1 4.27 13.57 -4.11
CA MET A 1 4.89 13.42 -2.78
C MET A 1 6.26 12.75 -2.92
N PRO A 2 7.29 13.14 -2.16
CA PRO A 2 8.63 12.59 -2.34
C PRO A 2 8.62 11.10 -2.00
N ARG A 3 9.26 10.29 -2.86
CA ARG A 3 9.43 8.85 -2.65
C ARG A 3 10.31 8.64 -1.42
N SER A 4 9.73 8.19 -0.32
CA SER A 4 10.48 7.79 0.87
C SER A 4 11.32 6.56 0.53
N ASN A 5 12.65 6.70 0.44
CA ASN A 5 13.58 5.58 0.23
C ASN A 5 13.35 4.47 1.27
N ILE A 6 12.90 4.86 2.47
CA ILE A 6 12.60 3.99 3.58
C ILE A 6 11.35 3.14 3.32
N ALA A 7 10.24 3.76 2.87
CA ALA A 7 9.00 3.04 2.58
C ALA A 7 9.23 1.94 1.54
N ARG A 8 10.02 2.24 0.49
CA ARG A 8 10.41 1.27 -0.52
C ARG A 8 11.18 0.08 0.05
N ARG A 9 12.09 0.30 1.01
CA ARG A 9 12.86 -0.79 1.64
C ARG A 9 11.97 -1.75 2.43
N TYR A 10 11.03 -1.22 3.23
CA TYR A 10 10.06 -2.05 3.94
C TYR A 10 9.16 -2.81 2.97
N ALA A 11 8.61 -2.10 1.97
CA ALA A 11 7.78 -2.71 0.94
C ALA A 11 8.51 -3.85 0.20
N GLN A 12 9.79 -3.63 -0.13
CA GLN A 12 10.62 -4.65 -0.78
C GLN A 12 10.85 -5.87 0.12
N GLY A 13 11.06 -5.68 1.42
CA GLY A 13 11.18 -6.80 2.36
C GLY A 13 9.90 -7.64 2.44
N ILE A 14 8.73 -6.97 2.51
CA ILE A 14 7.43 -7.65 2.50
C ILE A 14 7.21 -8.39 1.18
N PHE A 15 7.51 -7.72 0.06
CA PHE A 15 7.38 -8.29 -1.27
C PHE A 15 8.26 -9.54 -1.45
N GLN A 16 9.52 -9.49 -1.03
CA GLN A 16 10.42 -10.65 -1.08
C GLN A 16 9.93 -11.82 -0.24
N LEU A 17 9.33 -11.55 0.92
CA LEU A 17 8.73 -12.56 1.77
C LEU A 17 7.50 -13.17 1.11
N ALA A 18 6.61 -12.34 0.55
CA ALA A 18 5.44 -12.77 -0.19
C ALA A 18 5.79 -13.60 -1.43
N GLU A 19 6.88 -13.25 -2.15
CA GLU A 19 7.40 -14.05 -3.26
C GLU A 19 7.97 -15.39 -2.80
N ALA A 20 8.74 -15.41 -1.71
CA ALA A 20 9.31 -16.63 -1.14
C ALA A 20 8.24 -17.62 -0.65
N GLU A 21 7.12 -17.09 -0.15
CA GLU A 21 5.94 -17.87 0.26
C GLU A 21 5.00 -18.21 -0.89
N HIS A 22 5.23 -17.66 -2.09
CA HIS A 22 4.32 -17.72 -3.23
C HIS A 22 2.88 -17.26 -2.91
N ASP A 23 2.71 -16.30 -2.00
CA ASP A 23 1.41 -15.86 -1.47
C ASP A 23 1.20 -14.34 -1.55
N LEU A 24 1.47 -13.75 -2.71
CA LEU A 24 1.24 -12.31 -2.95
C LEU A 24 -0.22 -11.89 -2.70
N ASP A 25 -1.19 -12.75 -3.04
CA ASP A 25 -2.60 -12.46 -2.87
C ASP A 25 -3.04 -12.50 -1.40
N GLY A 26 -2.45 -13.36 -0.57
CA GLY A 26 -2.66 -13.38 0.88
C GLY A 26 -1.95 -12.23 1.61
N TRP A 27 -0.84 -11.73 1.07
CA TRP A 27 -0.10 -10.60 1.64
C TRP A 27 -0.77 -9.23 1.40
N ARG A 28 -1.48 -9.05 0.28
CA ARG A 28 -2.26 -7.81 0.00
C ARG A 28 -3.25 -7.43 1.13
N PRO A 29 -4.17 -8.30 1.57
CA PRO A 29 -5.10 -7.98 2.64
C PRO A 29 -4.39 -7.75 3.98
N GLU A 30 -3.33 -8.49 4.29
CA GLU A 30 -2.53 -8.30 5.51
C GLU A 30 -1.93 -6.90 5.58
N VAL A 31 -1.26 -6.45 4.50
CA VAL A 31 -0.65 -5.11 4.41
C VAL A 31 -1.73 -4.02 4.44
N ALA A 32 -2.88 -4.26 3.80
CA ALA A 32 -4.00 -3.32 3.80
C ALA A 32 -4.66 -3.19 5.18
N GLN A 33 -4.84 -4.30 5.90
CA GLN A 33 -5.38 -4.30 7.26
C GLN A 33 -4.43 -3.59 8.23
N LEU A 34 -3.12 -3.87 8.13
CA LEU A 34 -2.11 -3.19 8.95
C LEU A 34 -2.11 -1.67 8.70
N ASP A 35 -2.19 -1.24 7.44
CA ASP A 35 -2.31 0.17 7.09
C ASP A 35 -3.58 0.79 7.68
N ALA A 36 -4.74 0.14 7.53
CA ALA A 36 -5.99 0.61 8.11
C ALA A 36 -5.92 0.76 9.65
N LEU A 37 -5.34 -0.21 10.35
CA LEU A 37 -5.12 -0.13 11.79
C LEU A 37 -4.23 1.07 12.16
N LEU A 38 -3.14 1.31 11.43
CA LEU A 38 -2.25 2.44 11.70
C LEU A 38 -2.81 3.79 11.25
N GLN A 39 -3.88 3.79 10.44
CA GLN A 39 -4.64 4.98 10.08
C GLN A 39 -5.76 5.31 11.08
N ASP A 40 -6.03 4.50 12.11
CA ASP A 40 -6.94 4.90 13.17
C ASP A 40 -6.37 6.10 13.97
N ASP A 41 -7.18 7.15 14.19
CA ASP A 41 -6.71 8.39 14.82
C ASP A 41 -6.24 8.19 16.27
N VAL A 42 -6.90 7.31 17.02
CA VAL A 42 -6.55 7.00 18.41
C VAL A 42 -5.21 6.27 18.46
N LEU A 43 -5.03 5.29 17.57
CA LEU A 43 -3.79 4.53 17.46
C LEU A 43 -2.63 5.41 16.97
N ARG A 44 -2.88 6.23 15.96
CA ARG A 44 -1.88 7.17 15.45
C ARG A 44 -1.41 8.14 16.54
N ALA A 45 -2.34 8.68 17.32
CA ALA A 45 -2.02 9.53 18.47
C ALA A 45 -1.23 8.78 19.54
N ALA A 46 -1.61 7.54 19.87
CA ALA A 46 -0.91 6.72 20.86
C ALA A 46 0.53 6.39 20.42
N PHE A 47 0.75 6.07 19.14
CA PHE A 47 2.07 5.79 18.59
C PHE A 47 2.91 7.07 18.36
N ALA A 48 2.30 8.24 18.21
CA ALA A 48 3.00 9.51 18.14
C ALA A 48 3.37 10.07 19.53
N ASN A 49 2.60 9.73 20.58
CA ASN A 49 2.75 10.32 21.91
C ASN A 49 4.03 9.85 22.64
N PRO A 50 5.01 10.74 22.92
CA PRO A 50 6.27 10.37 23.57
C PRO A 50 6.10 9.88 25.03
N ALA A 51 4.98 10.18 25.69
CA ALA A 51 4.67 9.67 27.02
C ALA A 51 4.28 8.18 27.00
N VAL A 52 3.89 7.64 25.84
CA VAL A 52 3.60 6.20 25.69
C VAL A 52 4.92 5.47 25.46
N THR A 53 5.35 4.72 26.46
CA THR A 53 6.60 3.96 26.43
C THR A 53 6.59 2.88 25.35
N THR A 54 7.77 2.53 24.80
CA THR A 54 7.90 1.47 23.78
C THR A 54 7.26 0.15 24.22
N PRO A 55 7.46 -0.36 25.46
CA PRO A 55 6.80 -1.59 25.91
C PRO A 55 5.28 -1.51 25.82
N ARG A 56 4.68 -0.36 26.17
CA ARG A 56 3.23 -0.17 26.10
C ARG A 56 2.72 -0.13 24.67
N ARG A 57 3.48 0.44 23.74
CA ARG A 57 3.18 0.41 22.29
C ARG A 57 3.23 -1.01 21.73
N MET A 58 4.21 -1.81 22.18
CA MET A 58 4.32 -3.22 21.78
C MET A 58 3.17 -4.07 22.32
N GLU A 59 2.73 -3.83 23.55
CA GLU A 59 1.54 -4.47 24.10
C GLU A 59 0.28 -4.09 23.32
N LEU A 60 0.14 -2.81 22.96
CA LEU A 60 -0.95 -2.34 22.11
C LEU A 60 -0.95 -3.07 20.77
N ALA A 61 0.20 -3.13 20.10
CA ALA A 61 0.36 -3.82 18.83
C ALA A 61 -0.04 -5.30 18.87
N GLN A 62 0.31 -6.02 19.94
CA GLN A 62 -0.08 -7.42 20.12
C GLN A 62 -1.60 -7.59 20.28
N ARG A 63 -2.28 -6.63 20.90
CA ARG A 63 -3.74 -6.69 21.11
C ARG A 63 -4.55 -6.25 19.91
N LEU A 64 -3.98 -5.40 19.05
CA LEU A 64 -4.69 -4.78 17.92
C LEU A 64 -4.77 -5.67 16.68
N ALA A 65 -3.88 -6.65 16.58
CA ALA A 65 -3.68 -7.46 15.39
C ALA A 65 -3.62 -8.96 15.68
N PRO A 66 -4.51 -9.54 16.52
CA PRO A 66 -4.45 -10.97 16.83
C PRO A 66 -4.73 -11.85 15.61
N GLU A 67 -5.46 -11.31 14.62
CA GLU A 67 -5.82 -11.99 13.38
C GLU A 67 -4.75 -11.85 12.27
N LEU A 68 -3.78 -10.93 12.42
CA LEU A 68 -2.69 -10.78 11.46
C LEU A 68 -1.67 -11.90 11.62
N ARG A 69 -1.02 -12.26 10.51
CA ARG A 69 0.08 -13.22 10.49
C ARG A 69 1.23 -12.79 11.39
N ALA A 70 2.03 -13.76 11.85
CA ALA A 70 3.18 -13.50 12.72
C ALA A 70 4.18 -12.54 12.07
N GLU A 71 4.37 -12.67 10.76
CA GLU A 71 5.26 -11.86 9.95
C GLU A 71 4.75 -10.40 9.84
N THR A 72 3.44 -10.22 9.65
CA THR A 72 2.78 -8.90 9.67
C THR A 72 2.87 -8.24 11.05
N GLN A 73 2.73 -9.01 12.13
CA GLN A 73 2.94 -8.52 13.49
C GLN A 73 4.40 -8.12 13.73
N ASN A 74 5.36 -8.86 13.18
CA ASN A 74 6.78 -8.51 13.24
C ASN A 74 7.08 -7.20 12.50
N LEU A 75 6.46 -6.97 11.35
CA LEU A 75 6.53 -5.70 10.63
C LEU A 75 6.00 -4.54 11.50
N LEU A 76 4.83 -4.71 12.13
CA LEU A 76 4.27 -3.70 13.04
C LEU A 76 5.24 -3.37 14.19
N ARG A 77 5.84 -4.38 14.81
CA ARG A 77 6.85 -4.20 15.88
C ARG A 77 8.04 -3.38 15.39
N LEU A 78 8.58 -3.72 14.22
CA LEU A 78 9.71 -3.04 13.60
C LEU A 78 9.39 -1.57 13.30
N LEU A 79 8.19 -1.28 12.78
CA LEU A 79 7.73 0.08 12.53
C LEU A 79 7.57 0.89 13.82
N ILE A 80 7.08 0.28 14.90
CA ILE A 80 6.96 0.92 16.21
C ILE A 80 8.32 1.24 16.82
N GLU A 81 9.24 0.28 16.80
CA GLU A 81 10.58 0.42 17.37
C GLU A 81 11.35 1.56 16.69
N HIS A 82 11.24 1.67 15.37
CA HIS A 82 11.87 2.73 14.59
C HIS A 82 11.07 4.04 14.53
N ARG A 83 9.90 4.12 15.20
CA ARG A 83 8.99 5.29 15.16
C ARG A 83 8.55 5.66 13.74
N ARG A 84 8.26 4.65 12.91
CA ARG A 84 7.93 4.77 11.47
C ARG A 84 6.51 4.33 11.13
N THR A 85 5.61 4.25 12.11
CA THR A 85 4.21 3.89 11.87
C THR A 85 3.50 4.82 10.88
N SER A 86 3.91 6.09 10.79
CA SER A 86 3.40 7.06 9.82
C SER A 86 3.79 6.77 8.37
N GLU A 87 4.81 5.93 8.13
CA GLU A 87 5.24 5.55 6.78
C GLU A 87 4.36 4.45 6.17
N MET A 88 3.49 3.80 6.96
CA MET A 88 2.71 2.65 6.53
C MET A 88 1.90 2.88 5.24
N PRO A 89 1.25 4.04 5.02
CA PRO A 89 0.56 4.30 3.76
C PRO A 89 1.49 4.30 2.55
N ALA A 90 2.72 4.78 2.72
CA ALA A 90 3.72 4.76 1.67
C ALA A 90 4.27 3.35 1.43
N VAL A 91 4.45 2.56 2.51
CA VAL A 91 4.85 1.15 2.42
C VAL A 91 3.82 0.34 1.65
N ARG A 92 2.53 0.48 1.99
CA ARG A 92 1.42 -0.19 1.29
C ARG A 92 1.43 0.13 -0.19
N ARG A 93 1.51 1.42 -0.57
CA ARG A 93 1.53 1.81 -1.99
C ARG A 93 2.71 1.23 -2.76
N GLU A 94 3.90 1.22 -2.18
CA GLU A 94 5.08 0.63 -2.83
C GLU A 94 4.97 -0.90 -2.94
N PHE A 95 4.39 -1.58 -1.94
CA PHE A 95 4.13 -3.02 -1.98
C PHE A 95 3.12 -3.36 -3.09
N GLU A 96 1.98 -2.66 -3.15
CA GLU A 96 0.97 -2.86 -4.20
C GLU A 96 1.56 -2.64 -5.59
N ARG A 97 2.41 -1.62 -5.77
CA ARG A 97 3.12 -1.39 -7.03
C ARG A 97 4.01 -2.57 -7.42
N MET A 98 4.80 -3.11 -6.48
CA MET A 98 5.66 -4.27 -6.74
C MET A 98 4.84 -5.53 -7.04
N ALA A 99 3.76 -5.74 -6.29
CA ALA A 99 2.84 -6.86 -6.49
C ALA A 99 2.12 -6.80 -7.85
N ASP A 100 1.70 -5.61 -8.28
CA ASP A 100 1.10 -5.40 -9.59
C ASP A 100 2.13 -5.62 -10.72
N GLU A 101 3.36 -5.12 -10.54
CA GLU A 101 4.45 -5.35 -11.50
C GLU A 101 4.77 -6.84 -11.67
N ALA A 102 4.83 -7.59 -10.58
CA ALA A 102 5.03 -9.04 -10.58
C ALA A 102 3.87 -9.79 -11.26
N ALA A 103 2.63 -9.32 -11.07
CA ALA A 103 1.45 -9.85 -11.75
C ALA A 103 1.33 -9.42 -13.23
N GLY A 104 2.27 -8.62 -13.75
CA GLY A 104 2.22 -8.08 -15.10
C GLY A 104 1.12 -7.05 -15.31
N ILE A 105 0.67 -6.39 -14.24
CA ILE A 105 -0.32 -5.33 -14.25
C ILE A 105 0.39 -3.98 -14.26
N VAL A 106 0.00 -3.10 -15.18
CA VAL A 106 0.47 -1.71 -15.25
C VAL A 106 -0.67 -0.80 -14.81
N ASN A 107 -0.47 -0.07 -13.72
CA ASN A 107 -1.39 0.97 -13.28
C ASN A 107 -1.15 2.23 -14.10
N VAL A 108 -2.19 2.73 -14.78
CA VAL A 108 -2.14 3.96 -15.58
C VAL A 108 -3.16 4.95 -15.04
N GLU A 109 -2.72 6.13 -14.65
CA GLU A 109 -3.60 7.23 -14.28
C GLU A 109 -3.91 8.06 -15.54
N LEU A 110 -5.19 8.13 -15.93
CA LEU A 110 -5.67 8.97 -17.02
C LEU A 110 -6.42 10.16 -16.44
N THR A 111 -5.86 11.35 -16.62
CA THR A 111 -6.52 12.61 -16.21
C THR A 111 -7.19 13.25 -17.42
N THR A 112 -8.49 13.54 -17.32
CA THR A 112 -9.28 14.15 -18.39
C THR A 112 -10.09 15.35 -17.89
N ALA A 113 -10.28 16.35 -18.75
CA ALA A 113 -11.17 17.49 -18.50
C ALA A 113 -12.66 17.17 -18.73
N ILE A 114 -12.95 15.99 -19.27
CA ILE A 114 -14.30 15.51 -19.58
C ILE A 114 -14.50 14.14 -18.94
N ASP A 115 -15.72 13.88 -18.47
CA ASP A 115 -16.08 12.54 -18.02
C ASP A 115 -16.10 11.58 -19.21
N LEU A 116 -15.27 10.54 -19.12
CA LEU A 116 -15.23 9.47 -20.11
C LEU A 116 -16.34 8.45 -19.83
N GLY A 117 -17.10 8.12 -20.87
CA GLY A 117 -18.07 7.02 -20.82
C GLY A 117 -17.41 5.64 -20.81
N ASP A 118 -18.12 4.61 -20.36
CA ASP A 118 -17.59 3.24 -20.22
C ASP A 118 -17.00 2.67 -21.53
N ALA A 119 -17.57 3.03 -22.68
CA ALA A 119 -17.08 2.61 -23.99
C ALA A 119 -15.69 3.21 -24.31
N GLU A 120 -15.47 4.47 -23.96
CA GLU A 120 -14.19 5.15 -24.17
C GLU A 120 -13.14 4.62 -23.20
N ARG A 121 -13.52 4.41 -21.92
CA ARG A 121 -12.67 3.79 -20.90
C ARG A 121 -12.10 2.46 -21.37
N ARG A 122 -12.98 1.55 -21.83
CA ARG A 122 -12.58 0.25 -22.39
C ARG A 122 -11.66 0.40 -23.60
N ARG A 123 -11.95 1.34 -24.50
CA ARG A 123 -11.11 1.60 -25.68
C ARG A 123 -9.70 2.00 -25.29
N TYR A 124 -9.53 2.87 -24.28
CA TYR A 124 -8.22 3.28 -23.78
C TYR A 124 -7.50 2.14 -23.06
N GLU A 125 -8.21 1.36 -22.23
CA GLU A 125 -7.66 0.18 -21.56
C GLU A 125 -7.09 -0.81 -22.58
N GLN A 126 -7.86 -1.14 -23.63
CA GLN A 126 -7.45 -2.07 -24.67
C GLN A 126 -6.29 -1.54 -25.50
N ALA A 127 -6.35 -0.28 -25.94
CA ALA A 127 -5.26 0.32 -26.71
C ALA A 127 -3.94 0.39 -25.93
N LEU A 128 -3.99 0.64 -24.62
CA LEU A 128 -2.82 0.63 -23.76
C LEU A 128 -2.33 -0.78 -23.45
N ALA A 129 -3.24 -1.74 -23.23
CA ALA A 129 -2.89 -3.14 -23.02
C ALA A 129 -2.17 -3.73 -24.24
N ASP A 130 -2.69 -3.47 -25.45
CA ASP A 130 -2.08 -3.90 -26.71
C ASP A 130 -0.71 -3.26 -26.92
N ARG A 131 -0.55 -1.98 -26.58
CA ARG A 131 0.71 -1.25 -26.74
C ARG A 131 1.78 -1.65 -25.72
N LEU A 132 1.38 -1.93 -24.48
CA LEU A 132 2.29 -2.24 -23.38
C LEU A 132 2.54 -3.75 -23.24
N GLY A 133 1.75 -4.59 -23.91
CA GLY A 133 1.84 -6.05 -23.83
C GLY A 133 1.57 -6.58 -22.42
N LYS A 134 0.83 -5.84 -21.60
CA LYS A 134 0.57 -6.10 -20.18
C LYS A 134 -0.88 -5.82 -19.84
N LYS A 135 -1.38 -6.38 -18.74
CA LYS A 135 -2.71 -6.04 -18.23
C LYS A 135 -2.67 -4.59 -17.73
N VAL A 136 -3.59 -3.74 -18.15
CA VAL A 136 -3.64 -2.34 -17.73
C VAL A 136 -4.79 -2.17 -16.75
N ARG A 137 -4.51 -1.57 -15.59
CA ARG A 137 -5.52 -1.11 -14.64
C ARG A 137 -5.55 0.42 -14.72
N MET A 138 -6.65 0.99 -15.19
CA MET A 138 -6.77 2.44 -15.36
C MET A 138 -7.46 3.09 -14.16
N GLU A 139 -6.85 4.15 -13.64
CA GLU A 139 -7.47 5.05 -12.67
C GLU A 139 -7.83 6.35 -13.38
N TYR A 140 -9.10 6.73 -13.35
CA TYR A 140 -9.60 7.91 -14.06
C TYR A 140 -9.74 9.08 -13.10
N ARG A 141 -9.05 10.18 -13.39
CA ARG A 141 -9.16 11.43 -12.64
C ARG A 141 -9.80 12.50 -13.52
N HIS A 142 -10.90 13.07 -13.06
CA HIS A 142 -11.48 14.25 -13.69
C HIS A 142 -10.79 15.51 -13.14
N ASP A 143 -10.14 16.29 -14.00
CA ASP A 143 -9.56 17.58 -13.65
C ASP A 143 -10.08 18.67 -14.60
N PRO A 144 -11.10 19.45 -14.18
CA PRO A 144 -11.67 20.52 -15.00
C PRO A 144 -10.71 21.71 -15.19
N GLY A 145 -9.53 21.71 -14.55
CA GLY A 145 -8.48 22.71 -14.76
C GLY A 145 -7.53 22.41 -15.93
N LEU A 146 -7.67 21.26 -16.58
CA LEU A 146 -7.00 20.95 -17.85
C LEU A 146 -7.68 21.72 -18.99
N VAL A 147 -7.40 23.02 -19.10
CA VAL A 147 -7.83 23.89 -20.20
C VAL A 147 -6.65 24.67 -20.74
#